data_AF-A0A7J6KPG8-F1
#
_entry.id   AF-A0A7J6KPG8-F1
#
_cell.length_a   1.000
_cell.length_b   1.000
_cell.length_c   1.000
_cell.angle_alpha   90.00
_cell.angle_beta   90.00
_cell.angle_gamma   90.00
#
_symmetry.space_group_name_H-M   'P 1'
#
loop_
_entity.id
_entity.type
_entity.pdbx_description
1 polymer ?
#
loop_
_entity_poly.entity_id
_entity_poly.type
_entity_poly.pdbx_seq_one_letter_code
_entity_poly.pdbx_strand_id
1 'polypeptide(L)'
;MHLVSVHKALLVTTSLFVGTEGKPRMHFNDNTGELKILVFSDLHYGEGEDKDRRSDAFQETLVEAERPDMVVFNGDAYSDYSAPGICKLFRNCTEWFQTQWGRFTATVRKHQIPYAFTLGNHDHLPAGVKPDGKSVITYDSTHSEWSLSRKAPPGVSGGSVYYVPVYENSTAEGRPTGVLWMLDSEVDYCMGLKGWGCVTEDQIE
;
A
#
# COMPACT_ATOMS: atom_id res chain seq x y z
N MET A 1 5.95 22.02 9.15
CA MET A 1 5.98 22.06 7.68
C MET A 1 7.37 21.63 7.26
N HIS A 2 7.55 20.35 6.93
CA HIS A 2 8.85 19.83 6.52
C HIS A 2 8.81 19.55 5.02
N LEU A 3 9.47 20.41 4.24
CA LEU A 3 9.88 20.08 2.88
C LEU A 3 11.09 19.15 2.98
N VAL A 4 10.97 17.94 2.43
CA VAL A 4 12.11 17.06 2.21
C VAL A 4 12.55 17.24 0.76
N SER A 5 13.78 17.74 0.56
CA SER A 5 14.43 17.82 -0.75
C SER A 5 15.28 16.57 -0.94
N VAL A 6 14.87 15.69 -1.86
CA VAL A 6 15.61 14.46 -2.17
C VAL A 6 16.69 14.77 -3.20
N HIS A 7 17.96 14.59 -2.82
CA HIS A 7 19.11 14.66 -3.74
C HIS A 7 19.41 13.26 -4.33
N LYS A 8 19.75 13.23 -5.62
CA LYS A 8 20.02 12.02 -6.40
C LYS A 8 21.15 11.17 -5.79
N ALA A 9 20.83 9.99 -5.27
CA ALA A 9 21.77 8.89 -5.14
C ALA A 9 21.58 7.96 -6.35
N LEU A 10 22.63 7.77 -7.15
CA LEU A 10 22.62 6.90 -8.32
C LEU A 10 23.24 5.54 -7.94
N LEU A 11 22.40 4.56 -7.60
CA LEU A 11 22.81 3.15 -7.60
C LEU A 11 22.46 2.57 -8.98
N VAL A 12 23.48 2.21 -9.77
CA VAL A 12 23.29 1.54 -11.06
C VAL A 12 23.23 0.05 -10.82
N THR A 13 22.03 -0.47 -10.58
CA THR A 13 21.69 -1.87 -10.84
C THR A 13 20.79 -1.90 -12.07
N THR A 14 21.13 -2.75 -13.04
CA THR A 14 20.26 -3.08 -14.17
C THR A 14 19.11 -3.95 -13.67
N SER A 15 18.18 -3.34 -12.95
CA SER A 15 16.87 -3.92 -12.69
C SER A 15 16.07 -3.82 -13.99
N LEU A 16 15.68 -4.97 -14.55
CA LEU A 16 14.64 -5.03 -15.58
C LEU A 16 13.35 -4.50 -14.95
N PHE A 17 12.96 -3.27 -15.34
CA PHE A 17 11.68 -2.68 -14.95
C PHE A 17 10.58 -3.36 -15.76
N VAL A 18 10.11 -4.51 -15.28
CA VAL A 18 8.95 -5.18 -15.87
C VAL A 18 7.70 -4.44 -15.41
N GLY A 19 7.18 -3.59 -16.29
CA GLY A 19 5.81 -3.12 -16.19
C GLY A 19 4.88 -4.34 -16.17
N THR A 20 4.00 -4.40 -15.18
CA THR A 20 2.95 -5.42 -15.14
C THR A 20 1.92 -5.05 -16.19
N GLU A 21 1.76 -5.89 -17.23
CA GLU A 21 0.76 -5.68 -18.28
C GLU A 21 -0.62 -5.36 -17.67
N GLY A 22 -1.27 -4.32 -18.20
CA GLY A 22 -2.60 -3.90 -17.77
C GLY A 22 -2.67 -3.05 -16.50
N LYS A 23 -1.57 -2.79 -15.79
CA LYS A 23 -1.54 -1.88 -14.63
C LYS A 23 -1.15 -0.45 -15.03
N PRO A 24 -1.65 0.58 -14.33
CA PRO A 24 -1.24 1.97 -14.55
C PRO A 24 0.28 2.15 -14.38
N ARG A 25 0.86 3.09 -15.14
CA ARG A 25 2.25 3.52 -14.98
C ARG A 25 2.30 4.90 -14.35
N MET A 26 3.04 5.04 -13.26
CA MET A 26 3.22 6.34 -12.62
C MET A 26 4.20 7.21 -13.39
N HIS A 27 3.84 8.47 -13.59
CA HIS A 27 4.66 9.45 -14.29
C HIS A 27 4.38 10.84 -13.74
N PHE A 28 5.31 11.77 -13.94
CA PHE A 28 5.00 13.18 -13.73
C PHE A 28 3.96 13.63 -14.75
N ASN A 29 3.01 14.44 -14.31
CA ASN A 29 1.95 14.95 -15.15
C ASN A 29 2.52 15.76 -16.33
N ASP A 30 2.13 15.41 -17.56
CA ASP A 30 2.70 15.98 -18.79
C ASP A 30 2.57 17.51 -18.89
N ASN A 31 1.55 18.10 -18.24
CA ASN A 31 1.29 19.55 -18.32
C ASN A 31 1.98 20.33 -17.20
N THR A 32 2.01 19.77 -15.98
CA THR A 32 2.52 20.49 -14.79
C THR A 32 3.94 20.09 -14.42
N GLY A 33 4.40 18.91 -14.83
CA GLY A 33 5.66 18.31 -14.39
C GLY A 33 5.64 17.84 -12.92
N GLU A 34 4.48 17.82 -12.28
CA GLU A 34 4.31 17.40 -10.88
C GLU A 34 3.74 15.99 -10.79
N LEU A 35 4.01 15.31 -9.66
CA LEU A 35 3.34 14.06 -9.29
C LEU A 35 2.71 14.27 -7.92
N LYS A 36 1.38 14.31 -7.86
CA LYS A 36 0.63 14.48 -6.60
C LYS A 36 0.28 13.13 -6.00
N ILE A 37 0.82 12.87 -4.82
CA ILE A 37 0.58 11.65 -4.05
C ILE A 37 -0.22 12.00 -2.80
N LEU A 38 -1.38 11.37 -2.63
CA LEU A 38 -2.17 11.46 -1.40
C LEU A 38 -1.90 10.22 -0.55
N VAL A 39 -1.53 10.41 0.71
CA VAL A 39 -1.19 9.31 1.63
C VAL A 39 -2.26 9.21 2.72
N PHE A 40 -2.83 8.02 2.86
CA PHE A 40 -3.68 7.65 3.99
C PHE A 40 -2.95 6.63 4.86
N SER A 41 -2.99 6.82 6.17
CA SER A 41 -2.48 5.88 7.17
C SER A 41 -3.55 5.72 8.25
N ASP A 42 -3.53 4.58 8.95
CA ASP A 42 -4.34 4.34 10.15
C ASP A 42 -5.84 4.56 9.90
N LEU A 43 -6.33 4.06 8.75
CA LEU A 43 -7.77 4.13 8.44
C LEU A 43 -8.57 3.19 9.36
N HIS A 44 -7.94 2.09 9.80
CA HIS A 44 -8.46 1.13 10.77
C HIS A 44 -9.90 0.67 10.47
N TYR A 45 -10.21 0.39 9.21
CA TYR A 45 -11.52 -0.12 8.82
C TYR A 45 -11.91 -1.38 9.61
N GLY A 46 -13.17 -1.45 10.00
CA GLY A 46 -13.74 -2.53 10.78
C GLY A 46 -13.85 -2.24 12.28
N GLU A 47 -13.21 -1.18 12.80
CA GLU A 47 -13.30 -0.79 14.22
C GLU A 47 -14.65 -0.17 14.62
N GLY A 48 -15.50 0.14 13.66
CA GLY A 48 -16.87 0.55 13.92
C GLY A 48 -17.48 1.28 12.73
N GLU A 49 -18.74 0.99 12.44
CA GLU A 49 -19.43 1.52 11.26
C GLU A 49 -19.42 3.06 11.17
N ASP A 50 -19.59 3.77 12.29
CA ASP A 50 -19.55 5.24 12.30
C ASP A 50 -18.13 5.81 12.19
N LYS A 51 -17.10 5.03 12.53
CA LYS A 51 -15.69 5.38 12.23
C LYS A 51 -15.43 5.19 10.74
N ASP A 52 -15.77 4.01 10.21
CA ASP A 52 -15.59 3.66 8.80
C ASP A 52 -16.29 4.68 7.87
N ARG A 53 -17.53 5.07 8.17
CA ARG A 53 -18.25 6.10 7.38
C ARG A 53 -17.57 7.47 7.38
N ARG A 54 -16.91 7.82 8.48
CA ARG A 54 -16.13 9.07 8.56
C ARG A 54 -14.84 8.94 7.74
N SER A 55 -14.19 7.78 7.77
CA SER A 55 -13.05 7.48 6.89
C SER A 55 -13.46 7.52 5.42
N ASP A 56 -14.63 6.97 5.05
CA ASP A 56 -15.17 7.03 3.68
C ASP A 56 -15.36 8.49 3.23
N ALA A 57 -16.04 9.30 4.04
CA ALA A 57 -16.29 10.70 3.73
C ALA A 57 -14.98 11.52 3.67
N PHE A 58 -14.01 11.20 4.53
CA PHE A 58 -12.71 11.84 4.56
C PHE A 58 -11.89 11.52 3.29
N GLN A 59 -11.83 10.25 2.91
CA GLN A 59 -11.18 9.83 1.67
C GLN A 59 -11.80 10.52 0.45
N GLU A 60 -13.13 10.51 0.35
CA GLU A 60 -13.85 11.13 -0.77
C GLU A 60 -13.56 12.63 -0.86
N THR A 61 -13.66 13.34 0.27
CA THR A 61 -13.43 14.80 0.32
C THR A 61 -12.02 15.16 -0.13
N LEU A 62 -11.01 14.43 0.34
CA LEU A 62 -9.62 14.71 -0.02
C LEU A 62 -9.32 14.35 -1.48
N VAL A 63 -9.85 13.23 -1.97
CA VAL A 63 -9.68 12.84 -3.38
C VAL A 63 -10.32 13.87 -4.32
N GLU A 64 -11.53 14.34 -4.01
CA GLU A 64 -12.20 15.37 -4.82
C GLU A 64 -11.49 16.73 -4.77
N ALA A 65 -11.01 17.14 -3.59
CA ALA A 65 -10.33 18.41 -3.42
C ALA A 65 -8.95 18.43 -4.07
N GLU A 66 -8.15 17.38 -3.83
CA GLU A 66 -6.75 17.35 -4.25
C GLU A 66 -6.55 16.81 -5.66
N ARG A 67 -7.44 15.93 -6.14
CA ARG A 67 -7.30 15.22 -7.42
C ARG A 67 -5.89 14.63 -7.59
N PRO A 68 -5.48 13.68 -6.71
CA PRO A 68 -4.14 13.12 -6.76
C PRO A 68 -3.93 12.25 -7.99
N ASP A 69 -2.69 12.17 -8.47
CA ASP A 69 -2.30 11.23 -9.53
C ASP A 69 -2.19 9.80 -8.97
N MET A 70 -1.96 9.65 -7.67
CA MET A 70 -1.88 8.36 -6.97
C MET A 70 -2.25 8.48 -5.50
N VAL A 71 -2.79 7.39 -4.95
CA VAL A 71 -2.97 7.20 -3.51
C VAL A 71 -1.97 6.18 -2.94
N VAL A 72 -1.49 6.40 -1.72
CA VAL A 72 -0.76 5.38 -0.95
C VAL A 72 -1.55 5.11 0.34
N PHE A 73 -1.97 3.85 0.52
CA PHE A 73 -2.40 3.33 1.81
C PHE A 73 -1.15 2.86 2.56
N ASN A 74 -0.66 3.69 3.46
CA ASN A 74 0.58 3.48 4.19
C ASN A 74 0.32 2.83 5.54
N GLY A 75 0.05 1.53 5.51
CA GLY A 75 -0.23 0.71 6.67
C GLY A 75 -1.60 0.95 7.31
N ASP A 76 -2.04 -0.06 8.05
CA ASP A 76 -3.17 -0.01 8.97
C ASP A 76 -4.47 0.40 8.27
N ALA A 77 -4.68 -0.13 7.06
CA ALA A 77 -5.87 0.14 6.27
C ALA A 77 -7.10 -0.51 6.91
N TYR A 78 -6.93 -1.69 7.53
CA TYR A 78 -7.94 -2.32 8.38
C TYR A 78 -7.34 -2.74 9.72
N SER A 79 -8.19 -3.10 10.68
CA SER A 79 -7.75 -3.51 12.02
C SER A 79 -8.09 -4.97 12.29
N ASP A 80 -7.10 -5.87 12.24
CA ASP A 80 -7.26 -7.31 12.52
C ASP A 80 -7.86 -7.58 13.91
N TYR A 81 -7.64 -6.67 14.87
CA TYR A 81 -8.28 -6.70 16.18
C TYR A 81 -9.80 -6.75 16.09
N SER A 82 -10.37 -6.10 15.08
CA SER A 82 -11.81 -6.04 14.83
C SER A 82 -12.36 -7.22 14.03
N ALA A 83 -11.50 -8.15 13.60
CA ALA A 83 -11.95 -9.35 12.92
C ALA A 83 -12.83 -10.22 13.86
N PRO A 84 -14.00 -10.69 13.39
CA PRO A 84 -14.94 -11.45 14.21
C PRO A 84 -14.29 -12.65 14.90
N GLY A 85 -14.58 -12.84 16.20
CA GLY A 85 -14.02 -13.96 16.95
C GLY A 85 -14.31 -15.33 16.32
N ILE A 86 -15.44 -15.47 15.63
CA ILE A 86 -15.81 -16.70 14.91
C ILE A 86 -14.84 -17.02 13.77
N CYS A 87 -14.36 -16.00 13.04
CA CYS A 87 -13.44 -16.21 11.94
C CYS A 87 -12.04 -16.57 12.45
N LYS A 88 -11.62 -15.96 13.57
CA LYS A 88 -10.37 -16.32 14.28
C LYS A 88 -10.43 -17.76 14.79
N LEU A 89 -11.57 -18.16 15.37
CA LEU A 89 -11.80 -19.53 15.85
C LEU A 89 -11.68 -20.57 14.72
N PHE A 90 -12.25 -20.29 13.55
CA PHE A 90 -12.14 -21.15 12.37
C PHE A 90 -10.86 -20.92 11.54
N ARG A 91 -9.97 -20.03 12.00
CA ARG A 91 -8.72 -19.66 11.31
C ARG A 91 -8.91 -19.18 9.86
N ASN A 92 -10.07 -18.60 9.56
CA ASN A 92 -10.40 -18.09 8.24
C ASN A 92 -11.27 -16.83 8.36
N CYS A 93 -10.65 -15.68 8.14
CA CYS A 93 -11.26 -14.35 8.12
C CYS A 93 -11.32 -13.76 6.72
N THR A 94 -11.25 -14.59 5.66
CA THR A 94 -11.20 -14.14 4.27
C THR A 94 -12.36 -13.24 3.88
N GLU A 95 -13.60 -13.62 4.18
CA GLU A 95 -14.78 -12.80 3.84
C GLU A 95 -14.78 -11.45 4.57
N TRP A 96 -14.39 -11.46 5.85
CA TRP A 96 -14.28 -10.23 6.63
C TRP A 96 -13.22 -9.30 6.06
N PHE A 97 -12.03 -9.83 5.75
CA PHE A 97 -10.96 -9.08 5.09
C PHE A 97 -11.42 -8.50 3.76
N GLN A 98 -12.07 -9.30 2.90
CA GLN A 98 -12.56 -8.85 1.60
C GLN A 98 -13.58 -7.72 1.73
N THR A 99 -14.40 -7.74 2.79
CA THR A 99 -15.33 -6.65 3.11
C THR A 99 -14.57 -5.36 3.46
N GLN A 100 -13.55 -5.43 4.33
CA GLN A 100 -12.77 -4.25 4.71
C GLN A 100 -11.93 -3.73 3.53
N TRP A 101 -11.31 -4.62 2.77
CA TRP A 101 -10.59 -4.30 1.54
C TRP A 101 -11.48 -3.59 0.53
N GLY A 102 -12.70 -4.11 0.34
CA GLY A 102 -13.70 -3.48 -0.52
C GLY A 102 -14.03 -2.06 -0.08
N ARG A 103 -14.10 -1.80 1.23
CA ARG A 103 -14.38 -0.47 1.78
C ARG A 103 -13.21 0.49 1.64
N PHE A 104 -12.03 0.16 2.16
CA PHE A 104 -10.92 1.12 2.17
C PHE A 104 -10.44 1.46 0.74
N THR A 105 -10.58 0.54 -0.21
CA THR A 105 -10.25 0.79 -1.63
C THR A 105 -11.41 1.41 -2.44
N ALA A 106 -12.59 1.63 -1.85
CA ALA A 106 -13.78 2.02 -2.60
C ALA A 106 -13.59 3.35 -3.34
N THR A 107 -13.06 4.37 -2.66
CA THR A 107 -12.85 5.71 -3.24
C THR A 107 -11.88 5.66 -4.41
N VAL A 108 -10.71 5.03 -4.26
CA VAL A 108 -9.72 4.95 -5.34
C VAL A 108 -10.24 4.15 -6.53
N ARG A 109 -11.03 3.08 -6.30
CA ARG A 109 -11.67 2.31 -7.38
C ARG A 109 -12.76 3.10 -8.09
N LYS A 110 -13.56 3.87 -7.36
CA LYS A 110 -14.61 4.75 -7.90
C LYS A 110 -14.01 5.82 -8.82
N HIS A 111 -12.93 6.45 -8.39
CA HIS A 111 -12.26 7.54 -9.12
C HIS A 111 -11.18 7.03 -10.09
N GLN A 112 -10.98 5.72 -10.20
CA GLN A 112 -9.99 5.10 -11.09
C GLN A 112 -8.56 5.63 -10.84
N ILE A 113 -8.22 5.83 -9.57
CA ILE A 113 -6.93 6.38 -9.15
C ILE A 113 -5.97 5.22 -8.87
N PRO A 114 -4.80 5.16 -9.51
CA PRO A 114 -3.76 4.20 -9.16
C PRO A 114 -3.40 4.31 -7.69
N TYR A 115 -3.17 3.18 -7.02
CA TYR A 115 -2.77 3.19 -5.61
C TYR A 115 -1.73 2.13 -5.28
N ALA A 116 -0.99 2.36 -4.20
CA ALA A 116 -0.12 1.37 -3.56
C ALA A 116 -0.57 1.13 -2.12
N PHE A 117 -0.37 -0.08 -1.64
CA PHE A 117 -0.68 -0.49 -0.27
C PHE A 117 0.52 -1.16 0.39
N THR A 118 0.91 -0.67 1.56
CA THR A 118 1.82 -1.34 2.49
C THR A 118 1.04 -1.85 3.69
N LEU A 119 1.42 -3.01 4.21
CA LEU A 119 0.86 -3.57 5.42
C LEU A 119 1.46 -2.84 6.63
N GLY A 120 0.61 -2.54 7.60
CA GLY A 120 0.99 -2.15 8.95
C GLY A 120 0.78 -3.30 9.94
N ASN A 121 1.08 -3.04 11.20
CA ASN A 121 0.98 -4.05 12.24
C ASN A 121 -0.47 -4.50 12.50
N HIS A 122 -1.47 -3.69 12.14
CA HIS A 122 -2.89 -4.05 12.24
C HIS A 122 -3.42 -4.82 11.01
N ASP A 123 -2.66 -4.88 9.91
CA ASP A 123 -3.12 -5.57 8.70
C ASP A 123 -2.76 -7.07 8.71
N HIS A 124 -2.09 -7.56 9.75
CA HIS A 124 -1.71 -8.97 9.87
C HIS A 124 -2.66 -9.71 10.81
N LEU A 125 -3.39 -10.70 10.27
CA LEU A 125 -4.16 -11.61 11.11
C LEU A 125 -3.23 -12.49 11.96
N PRO A 126 -3.71 -13.00 13.12
CA PRO A 126 -2.92 -13.86 13.99
C PRO A 126 -2.30 -15.05 13.25
N ALA A 127 -1.11 -15.48 13.67
CA ALA A 127 -0.39 -16.57 13.02
C ALA A 127 -1.27 -17.82 12.83
N GLY A 128 -1.33 -18.32 11.59
CA GLY A 128 -2.15 -19.47 11.20
C GLY A 128 -3.61 -19.17 10.90
N VAL A 129 -4.06 -17.90 11.01
CA VAL A 129 -5.35 -17.41 10.50
C VAL A 129 -5.15 -16.86 9.10
N LYS A 130 -6.09 -17.15 8.19
CA LYS A 130 -6.06 -16.64 6.81
C LYS A 130 -6.98 -15.42 6.62
N PRO A 131 -6.65 -14.50 5.70
CA PRO A 131 -5.40 -14.43 4.93
C PRO A 131 -4.18 -14.01 5.77
N ASP A 132 -2.99 -14.48 5.40
CA ASP A 132 -1.74 -13.88 5.91
C ASP A 132 -1.38 -12.62 5.09
N GLY A 133 -0.41 -11.82 5.55
CA GLY A 133 -0.03 -10.57 4.87
C GLY A 133 0.33 -10.74 3.39
N LYS A 134 1.05 -11.81 3.02
CA LYS A 134 1.36 -12.09 1.59
C LYS A 134 0.12 -12.42 0.78
N SER A 135 -0.87 -13.08 1.39
CA SER A 135 -2.17 -13.38 0.78
C SER A 135 -3.02 -12.10 0.64
N VAL A 136 -2.95 -11.19 1.61
CA VAL A 136 -3.59 -9.86 1.56
C VAL A 136 -3.07 -9.07 0.35
N ILE A 137 -1.75 -8.96 0.20
CA ILE A 137 -1.16 -8.23 -0.94
C ILE A 137 -1.40 -8.94 -2.27
N THR A 138 -1.41 -10.29 -2.28
CA THR A 138 -1.79 -11.03 -3.48
C THR A 138 -3.23 -10.71 -3.87
N TYR A 139 -4.16 -10.69 -2.91
CA TYR A 139 -5.55 -10.34 -3.16
C TYR A 139 -5.67 -8.92 -3.72
N ASP A 140 -5.08 -7.93 -3.04
CA ASP A 140 -5.06 -6.53 -3.47
C ASP A 140 -4.58 -6.36 -4.92
N SER A 141 -3.40 -6.91 -5.22
CA SER A 141 -2.76 -6.81 -6.53
C SER A 141 -3.54 -7.49 -7.67
N THR A 142 -4.42 -8.46 -7.36
CA THR A 142 -5.16 -9.26 -8.35
C THR A 142 -6.62 -8.87 -8.48
N HIS A 143 -7.19 -8.19 -7.49
CA HIS A 143 -8.62 -7.84 -7.45
C HIS A 143 -8.89 -6.36 -7.77
N SER A 144 -7.85 -5.58 -8.06
CA SER A 144 -7.99 -4.21 -8.57
C SER A 144 -7.00 -3.96 -9.70
N GLU A 145 -7.47 -3.48 -10.85
CA GLU A 145 -6.61 -3.01 -11.95
C GLU A 145 -5.80 -1.75 -11.56
N TRP A 146 -6.28 -0.99 -10.57
CA TRP A 146 -5.66 0.24 -10.09
C TRP A 146 -4.61 0.01 -8.99
N SER A 147 -4.53 -1.20 -8.42
CA SER A 147 -3.48 -1.54 -7.45
C SER A 147 -2.12 -1.72 -8.14
N LEU A 148 -1.13 -0.99 -7.65
CA LEU A 148 0.30 -1.09 -7.97
C LEU A 148 1.05 -1.94 -6.94
N SER A 149 0.34 -2.51 -5.96
CA SER A 149 0.94 -3.27 -4.86
C SER A 149 1.62 -4.54 -5.36
N ARG A 150 2.75 -4.88 -4.74
CA ARG A 150 3.49 -6.10 -5.02
C ARG A 150 3.91 -6.78 -3.72
N LYS A 151 4.06 -8.09 -3.78
CA LYS A 151 4.61 -8.85 -2.65
C LYS A 151 6.09 -8.52 -2.47
N ALA A 152 6.53 -8.61 -1.21
CA ALA A 152 7.95 -8.72 -0.88
C ALA A 152 8.63 -9.81 -1.75
N PRO A 153 9.83 -9.55 -2.31
CA PRO A 153 10.62 -10.54 -3.00
C PRO A 153 10.91 -11.78 -2.12
N PRO A 154 11.21 -12.95 -2.72
CA PRO A 154 11.66 -14.10 -1.96
C PRO A 154 12.90 -13.76 -1.12
N GLY A 155 12.88 -14.09 0.16
CA GLY A 155 13.99 -13.84 1.09
C GLY A 155 13.97 -12.48 1.76
N VAL A 156 13.06 -11.57 1.37
CA VAL A 156 12.84 -10.28 2.03
C VAL A 156 11.71 -10.41 3.06
N SER A 157 11.92 -9.79 4.21
CA SER A 157 11.01 -9.73 5.35
C SER A 157 9.78 -8.86 5.03
N GLY A 158 8.70 -9.03 5.79
CA GLY A 158 7.42 -8.40 5.51
C GLY A 158 6.60 -9.04 4.37
N GLY A 159 5.39 -8.51 4.18
CA GLY A 159 4.45 -8.94 3.14
C GLY A 159 4.42 -8.01 1.92
N SER A 160 4.78 -6.73 2.11
CA SER A 160 4.49 -5.63 1.21
C SER A 160 5.70 -4.73 0.90
N VAL A 161 6.87 -5.34 0.66
CA VAL A 161 8.10 -4.62 0.30
C VAL A 161 8.30 -4.59 -1.21
N TYR A 162 8.24 -3.41 -1.81
CA TYR A 162 8.38 -3.25 -3.26
C TYR A 162 8.67 -1.80 -3.65
N TYR A 163 8.79 -1.53 -4.94
CA TYR A 163 8.90 -0.19 -5.46
C TYR A 163 7.90 0.07 -6.59
N VAL A 164 7.49 1.33 -6.72
CA VAL A 164 6.70 1.84 -7.84
C VAL A 164 7.59 2.75 -8.70
N PRO A 165 7.87 2.37 -9.97
CA PRO A 165 8.66 3.20 -10.86
C PRO A 165 7.88 4.43 -11.31
N VAL A 166 8.54 5.58 -11.32
CA VAL A 166 8.00 6.87 -11.79
C VAL A 166 8.76 7.30 -13.04
N TYR A 167 8.03 7.55 -14.11
CA TYR A 167 8.57 7.96 -15.41
C TYR A 167 8.47 9.49 -15.61
N GLU A 168 9.26 10.01 -16.55
CA GLU A 168 9.31 11.45 -16.84
C GLU A 168 7.95 12.01 -17.31
N ASN A 169 7.22 11.25 -18.13
CA ASN A 169 5.93 11.64 -18.69
C ASN A 169 5.18 10.37 -19.18
N SER A 170 3.95 10.55 -19.64
CA SER A 170 3.06 9.46 -20.06
C SER A 170 3.58 8.62 -21.23
N THR A 171 4.41 9.23 -22.10
CA THR A 171 4.95 8.61 -23.32
C THR A 171 6.38 8.07 -23.14
N ALA A 172 6.99 8.26 -21.98
CA ALA A 172 8.39 7.90 -21.76
C ALA A 172 8.62 6.40 -21.97
N GLU A 173 9.50 6.11 -22.92
CA GLU A 173 10.04 4.79 -23.20
C GLU A 173 11.38 4.60 -22.47
N GLY A 174 11.63 3.42 -21.90
CA GLY A 174 12.88 3.10 -21.24
C GLY A 174 12.83 3.16 -19.70
N ARG A 175 13.87 3.71 -19.07
CA ARG A 175 14.06 3.64 -17.60
C ARG A 175 13.22 4.70 -16.86
N PRO A 176 12.72 4.37 -15.65
CA PRO A 176 12.11 5.36 -14.78
C PRO A 176 13.12 6.40 -14.31
N THR A 177 12.65 7.62 -14.07
CA THR A 177 13.42 8.76 -13.57
C THR A 177 13.38 8.87 -12.05
N GLY A 178 12.41 8.21 -11.40
CA GLY A 178 12.28 8.10 -9.96
C GLY A 178 11.68 6.75 -9.53
N VAL A 179 11.74 6.48 -8.23
CA VAL A 179 11.11 5.30 -7.62
C VAL A 179 10.48 5.71 -6.29
N LEU A 180 9.29 5.19 -6.02
CA LEU A 180 8.68 5.23 -4.69
C LEU A 180 8.92 3.89 -4.02
N TRP A 181 9.61 3.90 -2.87
CA TRP A 181 9.86 2.70 -2.08
C TRP A 181 8.71 2.47 -1.11
N MET A 182 8.17 1.26 -1.14
CA MET A 182 7.10 0.78 -0.27
C MET A 182 7.75 -0.24 0.68
N LEU A 183 7.79 0.11 1.97
CA LEU A 183 8.47 -0.66 3.00
C LEU A 183 7.47 -1.12 4.04
N ASP A 184 7.71 -2.28 4.63
CA ASP A 184 6.79 -2.98 5.53
C ASP A 184 7.43 -3.03 6.92
N SER A 185 6.86 -2.30 7.88
CA SER A 185 7.42 -2.28 9.23
C SER A 185 7.17 -3.58 10.00
N GLU A 186 6.42 -4.53 9.46
CA GLU A 186 6.00 -5.75 10.14
C GLU A 186 5.12 -5.47 11.39
N VAL A 187 4.95 -6.49 12.25
CA VAL A 187 3.91 -6.50 13.29
C VAL A 187 4.43 -6.06 14.65
N ASP A 188 5.43 -6.79 15.14
CA ASP A 188 5.82 -6.75 16.54
C ASP A 188 7.33 -6.82 16.64
N TYR A 189 7.86 -6.08 17.62
CA TYR A 189 9.26 -5.98 17.96
C TYR A 189 10.17 -5.42 16.86
N CYS A 190 11.09 -4.55 17.25
CA CYS A 190 12.15 -4.09 16.37
C CYS A 190 13.49 -4.41 17.00
N MET A 191 14.27 -5.32 16.40
CA MET A 191 15.63 -5.62 16.85
C MET A 191 15.72 -5.93 18.36
N GLY A 192 14.73 -6.67 18.88
CA GLY A 192 14.63 -7.02 20.31
C GLY A 192 14.00 -5.95 21.21
N LEU A 193 13.63 -4.79 20.68
CA LEU A 193 12.87 -3.76 21.39
C LEU A 193 11.37 -3.99 21.21
N LYS A 194 10.60 -3.88 22.31
CA LYS A 194 9.14 -3.94 22.26
C LYS A 194 8.61 -2.71 21.51
N GLY A 195 7.81 -2.95 20.48
CA GLY A 195 7.22 -1.93 19.60
C GLY A 195 6.46 -2.60 18.45
N TRP A 196 6.02 -1.80 17.47
CA TRP A 196 5.20 -2.23 16.34
C TRP A 196 6.05 -2.49 15.09
N GLY A 197 7.06 -3.36 15.24
CA GLY A 197 7.97 -3.70 14.15
C GLY A 197 8.95 -2.57 13.75
N CYS A 198 9.74 -2.83 12.71
CA CYS A 198 10.53 -1.83 11.98
C CYS A 198 10.97 -2.34 10.62
N VAL A 199 11.38 -1.41 9.75
CA VAL A 199 12.06 -1.76 8.49
C VAL A 199 13.38 -2.46 8.83
N THR A 200 13.55 -3.68 8.31
CA THR A 200 14.74 -4.49 8.51
C THR A 200 15.77 -4.25 7.40
N GLU A 201 17.03 -4.61 7.67
CA GLU A 201 18.16 -4.38 6.76
C GLU A 201 17.94 -5.04 5.39
N ASP A 202 17.39 -6.25 5.36
CA ASP A 202 17.09 -6.98 4.13
C ASP A 202 15.99 -6.35 3.25
N GLN A 203 15.26 -5.34 3.75
CA GLN A 203 14.30 -4.57 2.94
C GLN A 203 14.93 -3.40 2.19
N ILE A 204 16.14 -2.98 2.58
CA ILE A 204 16.80 -1.78 2.06
C ILE A 204 18.16 -2.07 1.39
N GLU A 205 18.66 -3.30 1.47
CA GLU A 205 19.84 -3.81 0.76
C GLU A 205 19.53 -4.35 -0.64
#